data_AF-A0AAF0QIZ5-F1
#
_entry.id   AF-A0AAF0QIZ5-F1
#
_cell.length_a   1.000
_cell.length_b   1.000
_cell.length_c   1.000
_cell.angle_alpha   90.00
_cell.angle_beta   90.00
_cell.angle_gamma   90.00
#
_symmetry.space_group_name_H-M   'P 1'
#
loop_
_entity.id
_entity.type
_entity.pdbx_description
1 polymer ?
#
loop_
_entity_poly.entity_id
_entity_poly.type
_entity_poly.pdbx_seq_one_letter_code
_entity_poly.pdbx_strand_id
1 'polypeptide(L)'
;MSIFPIPASVSKRIDALRRKFFWQGSEDKKKYHLVKWEELLVDKKAGGLSIRNMKKQNRSLMMKWLWKFATDEGMLWKEAIVAKYGLEDKWMTKIVTTPYGCSVWRAIRNLWPLMQIRTTVKIRNGH
;
A
#
# COMPACT_ATOMS: atom_id res chain seq x y z
N MET A 1 -3.93 5.10 -9.67
CA MET A 1 -4.14 3.87 -8.84
C MET A 1 -3.34 3.92 -7.52
N SER A 2 -3.31 5.05 -6.79
CA SER A 2 -2.47 5.18 -5.57
C SER A 2 -3.24 5.09 -4.26
N ILE A 3 -4.57 5.24 -4.27
CA ILE A 3 -5.39 5.34 -3.07
C ILE A 3 -6.23 4.08 -2.78
N PHE A 4 -6.50 3.27 -3.80
CA PHE A 4 -7.34 2.08 -3.67
C PHE A 4 -6.51 0.84 -3.32
N PRO A 5 -7.01 -0.04 -2.41
CA PRO A 5 -6.41 -1.34 -2.20
C PRO A 5 -6.56 -2.18 -3.47
N ILE A 6 -5.45 -2.71 -3.98
CA ILE A 6 -5.50 -3.58 -5.17
C ILE A 6 -6.19 -4.90 -4.79
N PRO A 7 -7.26 -5.32 -5.49
CA PRO A 7 -7.87 -6.62 -5.26
C PRO A 7 -6.87 -7.76 -5.47
N ALA A 8 -6.93 -8.79 -4.63
CA ALA A 8 -6.00 -9.90 -4.69
C ALA A 8 -6.00 -10.61 -6.06
N SER A 9 -7.17 -10.71 -6.70
CA SER A 9 -7.32 -11.27 -8.05
C SER A 9 -6.56 -10.46 -9.11
N VAL A 10 -6.65 -9.14 -9.07
CA VAL A 10 -5.95 -8.23 -9.98
C VAL A 10 -4.44 -8.32 -9.77
N SER A 11 -3.97 -8.30 -8.51
CA SER A 11 -2.55 -8.51 -8.20
C SER A 11 -2.06 -9.84 -8.75
N LYS A 12 -2.78 -10.93 -8.50
CA LYS A 12 -2.43 -12.28 -9.00
C LYS A 12 -2.40 -12.34 -10.52
N ARG A 13 -3.34 -11.67 -11.20
CA ARG A 13 -3.40 -11.60 -12.67
C ARG A 13 -2.20 -10.85 -13.24
N ILE A 14 -1.82 -9.73 -12.64
CA ILE A 14 -0.64 -8.98 -13.10
C ILE A 14 0.65 -9.76 -12.83
N ASP A 15 0.77 -10.38 -11.66
CA ASP A 15 1.91 -11.26 -11.34
C ASP A 15 1.96 -12.47 -12.30
N ALA A 16 0.82 -13.03 -12.71
CA ALA A 16 0.76 -14.08 -13.72
C ALA A 16 1.23 -13.59 -15.10
N LEU A 17 0.82 -12.40 -15.54
CA LEU A 17 1.27 -11.81 -16.81
C LEU A 17 2.79 -11.56 -16.80
N ARG A 18 3.31 -11.00 -15.71
CA ARG A 18 4.76 -10.77 -15.51
C ARG A 18 5.54 -12.08 -15.51
N ARG A 19 5.02 -13.13 -14.86
CA ARG A 19 5.61 -14.48 -14.89
C ARG A 19 5.61 -15.08 -16.29
N LYS A 20 4.49 -14.97 -17.01
CA LYS A 20 4.36 -15.48 -18.38
C LYS A 20 5.41 -14.80 -19.26
N PHE A 21 5.48 -13.47 -19.20
CA PHE A 21 6.48 -12.70 -19.93
C PHE A 21 7.91 -13.13 -19.60
N PHE A 22 8.24 -13.24 -18.31
CA PHE A 22 9.59 -13.55 -17.87
C PHE A 22 10.06 -14.96 -18.26
N TRP A 23 9.18 -15.96 -18.16
CA TRP A 23 9.56 -17.36 -18.39
C TRP A 23 9.25 -17.89 -19.79
N GLN A 24 8.18 -17.43 -20.44
CA GLN A 24 7.78 -17.91 -21.77
C GLN A 24 8.27 -17.01 -22.90
N GLY A 25 8.50 -15.71 -22.65
CA GLY A 25 8.81 -14.75 -23.70
C GLY A 25 7.61 -14.55 -24.65
N SER A 26 7.89 -14.33 -25.94
CA SER A 26 6.85 -14.13 -26.97
C SER A 26 6.43 -15.45 -27.67
N GLU A 27 7.01 -16.58 -27.27
CA GLU A 27 6.65 -17.90 -27.80
C GLU A 27 5.52 -18.50 -26.96
N ASP A 28 4.53 -19.11 -27.61
CA ASP A 28 3.40 -19.76 -26.93
C ASP A 28 3.71 -21.17 -26.39
N LYS A 29 5.00 -21.52 -26.29
CA LYS A 29 5.45 -22.80 -25.73
C LYS A 29 5.57 -22.69 -24.20
N LYS A 30 4.96 -23.64 -23.47
CA LYS A 30 5.10 -23.73 -22.00
C LYS A 30 6.56 -24.01 -21.63
N LYS A 31 7.18 -23.08 -20.91
CA LYS A 31 8.51 -23.22 -20.28
C LYS A 31 8.36 -23.42 -18.77
N TYR A 32 9.28 -24.18 -18.17
CA TYR A 32 9.26 -24.50 -16.74
C TYR A 32 9.56 -23.26 -15.87
N HIS A 33 8.84 -23.12 -14.76
CA HIS A 33 9.08 -22.09 -13.76
C HIS A 33 10.08 -22.61 -12.72
N LEU A 34 11.37 -22.37 -12.96
CA LEU A 34 12.46 -22.94 -12.14
C LEU A 34 12.64 -22.24 -10.79
N VAL A 35 12.15 -21.01 -10.65
CA VAL A 35 12.33 -20.18 -9.45
C VAL A 35 10.99 -19.65 -8.98
N LYS A 36 10.77 -19.63 -7.65
CA LYS A 36 9.54 -19.07 -7.07
C LYS A 36 9.45 -17.59 -7.40
N TRP A 37 8.25 -17.12 -7.75
CA TRP A 37 8.05 -15.71 -8.10
C TRP A 37 8.46 -14.76 -6.99
N GLU A 38 8.25 -15.16 -5.73
CA GLU A 38 8.56 -14.36 -4.56
C GLU A 38 10.07 -14.14 -4.37
N GLU A 39 10.90 -15.10 -4.80
CA GLU A 39 12.36 -14.99 -4.76
C GLU A 39 12.85 -13.94 -5.78
N LEU A 40 12.18 -13.82 -6.93
CA LEU A 40 12.52 -12.78 -7.91
C LEU A 40 12.17 -11.36 -7.43
N LEU A 41 11.24 -11.23 -6.49
CA LEU A 41 10.87 -9.93 -5.90
C LEU A 41 11.90 -9.41 -4.88
N VAL A 42 12.84 -10.25 -4.45
CA VAL A 42 13.89 -9.89 -3.49
C VAL A 42 14.97 -9.07 -4.19
N ASP A 43 15.72 -8.26 -3.44
CA ASP A 43 16.81 -7.46 -4.01
C ASP A 43 17.93 -8.31 -4.62
N LYS A 44 18.61 -7.74 -5.61
CA LYS A 44 19.75 -8.38 -6.29
C LYS A 44 20.86 -8.81 -5.33
N LYS A 45 21.11 -8.02 -4.28
CA LYS A 45 22.10 -8.32 -3.23
C LYS A 45 21.73 -9.55 -2.39
N ALA A 46 20.45 -9.89 -2.33
CA ALA A 46 19.93 -11.04 -1.59
C ALA A 46 19.47 -12.17 -2.54
N GLY A 47 19.98 -12.19 -3.78
CA GLY A 47 19.76 -13.28 -4.74
C GLY A 47 18.49 -13.17 -5.60
N GLY A 48 17.72 -12.08 -5.49
CA GLY A 48 16.54 -11.84 -6.34
C GLY A 48 16.80 -10.95 -7.55
N LEU A 49 15.73 -10.54 -8.25
CA LEU A 49 15.82 -9.66 -9.43
C LEU A 49 15.41 -8.21 -9.15
N SER A 50 15.09 -7.88 -7.89
CA SER A 50 14.54 -6.59 -7.45
C SER A 50 13.26 -6.21 -8.21
N ILE A 51 12.45 -7.22 -8.58
CA ILE A 51 11.14 -6.98 -9.19
C ILE A 51 10.21 -6.38 -8.12
N ARG A 52 9.58 -5.25 -8.47
CA ARG A 52 8.70 -4.51 -7.55
C ARG A 52 7.47 -5.33 -7.15
N ASN A 53 7.37 -5.64 -5.85
CA ASN A 53 6.19 -6.26 -5.25
C ASN A 53 5.01 -5.27 -5.22
N MET A 54 4.01 -5.53 -6.07
CA MET A 54 2.85 -4.64 -6.24
C MET A 54 2.04 -4.45 -4.96
N LYS A 55 1.89 -5.48 -4.13
CA LYS A 55 1.17 -5.37 -2.86
C LYS A 55 1.91 -4.44 -1.90
N LYS A 56 3.23 -4.57 -1.80
CA LYS A 56 4.08 -3.69 -0.97
C LYS A 56 4.02 -2.25 -1.47
N GLN A 57 4.06 -2.04 -2.80
CA GLN A 57 3.95 -0.70 -3.38
C GLN A 57 2.58 -0.06 -3.19
N ASN A 58 1.50 -0.83 -3.32
CA ASN A 58 0.17 -0.29 -3.07
C ASN A 58 -0.02 0.10 -1.60
N ARG A 59 0.49 -0.71 -0.67
CA ARG A 59 0.51 -0.37 0.76
C ARG A 59 1.30 0.91 1.02
N SER A 60 2.49 1.09 0.43
CA SER A 60 3.28 2.31 0.62
C SER A 60 2.59 3.55 0.04
N LEU A 61 1.89 3.43 -1.08
CA LEU A 61 1.10 4.52 -1.66
C LEU A 61 -0.08 4.90 -0.77
N MET A 62 -0.77 3.92 -0.17
CA MET A 62 -1.81 4.19 0.82
C MET A 62 -1.25 4.84 2.10
N MET A 63 -0.09 4.39 2.57
CA MET A 63 0.61 5.03 3.70
C MET A 63 1.01 6.48 3.40
N LYS A 64 1.37 6.80 2.14
CA LYS A 64 1.63 8.19 1.73
C LYS A 64 0.43 9.10 1.94
N TRP A 65 -0.79 8.62 1.66
CA TRP A 65 -2.02 9.36 1.92
C TRP A 65 -2.29 9.55 3.41
N LEU A 66 -1.96 8.55 4.21
CA LEU A 66 -2.06 8.62 5.65
C LEU A 66 -1.08 9.65 6.25
N TRP A 67 0.14 9.72 5.71
CA TRP A 67 1.10 10.76 6.04
C TRP A 67 0.60 12.15 5.66
N LYS A 68 0.08 12.33 4.45
CA LYS A 68 -0.55 13.60 4.04
C LYS A 68 -1.67 14.02 4.96
N PHE A 69 -2.48 13.08 5.46
CA PHE A 69 -3.53 13.41 6.42
C PHE A 69 -2.94 13.94 7.74
N ALA A 70 -1.83 13.37 8.21
CA ALA A 70 -1.16 13.80 9.42
C ALA A 70 -0.41 15.13 9.27
N THR A 71 0.20 15.40 8.11
CA THR A 71 1.06 16.58 7.88
C THR A 71 0.34 17.77 7.26
N ASP A 72 -0.59 17.54 6.34
CA ASP A 72 -1.17 18.61 5.55
C ASP A 72 -2.38 19.19 6.30
N GLU A 73 -2.34 20.49 6.60
CA GLU A 73 -3.44 21.24 7.23
C GLU A 73 -4.22 22.01 6.14
N GLY A 74 -5.55 22.16 6.32
CA GLY A 74 -6.40 22.99 5.44
C GLY A 74 -6.80 22.40 4.08
N MET A 75 -6.71 21.08 3.86
CA MET A 75 -7.19 20.47 2.61
C MET A 75 -8.66 20.02 2.70
N LEU A 76 -9.49 20.43 1.74
CA LEU A 76 -10.93 20.09 1.68
C LEU A 76 -11.23 18.59 1.78
N TRP A 77 -10.39 17.73 1.16
CA TRP A 77 -10.57 16.28 1.23
C TRP A 77 -10.35 15.73 2.65
N LYS A 78 -9.47 16.36 3.43
CA LYS A 78 -9.23 16.03 4.84
C LYS A 78 -10.42 16.43 5.69
N GLU A 79 -10.99 17.61 5.46
CA GLU A 79 -12.21 18.06 6.14
C GLU A 79 -13.39 17.14 5.84
N ALA A 80 -13.60 16.74 4.59
CA ALA A 80 -14.63 15.78 4.22
C ALA A 80 -14.47 14.42 4.93
N ILE A 81 -13.23 13.96 5.10
CA ILE A 81 -12.91 12.73 5.82
C ILE A 81 -13.18 12.89 7.33
N VAL A 82 -12.77 14.01 7.92
CA VAL A 82 -13.00 14.30 9.34
C VAL A 82 -14.50 14.46 9.61
N ALA A 83 -15.24 15.15 8.76
CA ALA A 83 -16.69 15.29 8.85
C ALA A 83 -17.41 13.94 8.78
N LYS A 84 -16.91 13.02 7.94
CA LYS A 84 -17.54 11.70 7.74
C LYS A 84 -17.19 10.67 8.83
N TYR A 85 -15.93 10.63 9.27
CA TYR A 85 -15.43 9.57 10.16
C TYR A 85 -15.07 10.06 11.57
N GLY A 86 -15.02 11.37 11.80
CA GLY A 86 -14.58 11.97 13.04
C GLY A 86 -13.05 11.89 13.24
N LEU A 87 -12.56 12.80 14.06
CA LEU A 87 -11.17 12.83 14.51
C LEU A 87 -11.06 12.04 15.83
N GLU A 88 -10.02 11.21 15.95
CA GLU A 88 -9.65 10.50 17.19
C GLU A 88 -8.49 11.21 17.88
N ASP A 89 -7.52 11.69 17.10
CA ASP A 89 -6.36 12.46 17.54
C ASP A 89 -5.93 13.46 16.45
N LYS A 90 -5.06 14.43 16.74
CA LYS A 90 -4.60 15.47 15.79
C LYS A 90 -4.15 14.89 14.44
N TRP A 91 -3.62 13.67 14.45
CA TRP A 91 -3.09 12.99 13.27
C TRP A 91 -3.92 11.80 12.79
N MET A 92 -5.04 11.49 13.45
CA MET A 92 -5.77 10.23 13.23
C MET A 92 -7.29 10.40 13.26
N THR A 93 -7.97 9.72 12.33
CA THR A 93 -9.44 9.56 12.35
C THR A 93 -9.87 8.39 13.22
N LYS A 94 -11.13 8.38 13.67
CA LYS A 94 -11.70 7.21 14.38
C LYS A 94 -11.69 5.97 13.49
N ILE A 95 -11.68 4.80 14.11
CA ILE A 95 -11.78 3.52 13.38
C ILE A 95 -13.10 3.50 12.60
N VAL A 96 -13.01 3.21 11.31
CA VAL A 96 -14.18 3.12 10.43
C VAL A 96 -14.91 1.79 10.68
N THR A 97 -15.96 1.84 11.51
CA THR A 97 -16.81 0.69 11.88
C THR A 97 -18.08 0.55 11.03
N THR A 98 -18.22 1.33 9.96
CA THR A 98 -19.45 1.33 9.15
C THR A 98 -19.76 -0.07 8.57
N PRO A 99 -20.99 -0.60 8.80
CA PRO A 99 -21.36 -1.96 8.40
C PRO A 99 -21.49 -2.13 6.88
N TYR A 100 -21.71 -1.05 6.13
CA TYR A 100 -21.85 -1.07 4.67
C TYR A 100 -20.72 -0.32 3.97
N GLY A 101 -20.04 -1.01 3.04
CA GLY A 101 -19.04 -0.44 2.13
C GLY A 101 -17.58 -0.73 2.48
N CYS A 102 -16.82 -1.19 1.48
CA CYS A 102 -15.35 -1.19 1.50
C CYS A 102 -14.85 0.25 1.30
N SER A 103 -14.97 1.10 2.32
CA SER A 103 -14.53 2.49 2.17
C SER A 103 -13.02 2.54 1.95
N VAL A 104 -12.59 3.31 0.96
CA VAL A 104 -11.16 3.51 0.64
C VAL A 104 -10.39 3.97 1.87
N TRP A 105 -11.02 4.86 2.65
CA TRP A 105 -10.45 5.36 3.89
C TRP A 105 -10.28 4.29 4.96
N ARG A 106 -11.18 3.30 5.05
CA ARG A 106 -11.01 2.16 5.97
C ARG A 106 -9.75 1.37 5.65
N ALA A 107 -9.48 1.11 4.37
CA ALA A 107 -8.25 0.41 3.97
C ALA A 107 -6.99 1.22 4.32
N ILE A 108 -7.02 2.54 4.17
CA ILE A 108 -5.91 3.44 4.52
C ILE A 108 -5.73 3.53 6.04
N ARG A 109 -6.83 3.72 6.79
CA ARG A 109 -6.83 3.81 8.27
C ARG A 109 -6.32 2.52 8.93
N ASN A 110 -6.59 1.36 8.35
CA ASN A 110 -6.09 0.08 8.83
C ASN A 110 -4.56 -0.06 8.71
N LEU A 111 -3.88 0.79 7.92
CA LEU A 111 -2.42 0.82 7.83
C LEU A 111 -1.76 1.68 8.92
N TRP A 112 -2.54 2.41 9.72
CA TRP A 112 -2.00 3.29 10.76
C TRP A 112 -1.07 2.59 11.77
N PRO A 113 -1.39 1.39 12.30
CA PRO A 113 -0.48 0.71 13.23
C PRO A 113 0.89 0.40 12.61
N LEU A 114 0.90 0.02 11.32
CA LEU A 114 2.15 -0.25 10.59
C LEU A 114 2.96 1.03 10.34
N MET A 115 2.28 2.17 10.23
CA MET A 115 2.91 3.46 10.07
C MET A 115 3.52 3.95 11.38
N GLN A 116 2.81 3.85 12.51
CA GLN A 116 3.35 4.21 13.83
C GLN A 116 4.67 3.49 14.15
N ILE A 117 4.76 2.19 13.85
CA ILE A 117 6.00 1.41 14.06
C ILE A 117 7.16 1.94 13.20
N ARG A 118 6.87 2.50 12.02
CA ARG A 118 7.87 2.88 11.01
C ARG A 118 8.22 4.37 11.02
N THR A 119 7.54 5.17 11.83
CA THR A 119 7.71 6.62 11.83
C THR A 119 8.17 7.07 13.22
N THR A 120 9.26 7.83 13.28
CA THR A 120 9.74 8.44 14.52
C THR A 120 9.36 9.92 14.50
N VAL A 121 8.62 10.36 15.52
CA VAL A 121 8.30 11.78 15.70
C VAL A 121 9.41 12.40 16.55
N LYS A 122 10.22 13.27 15.95
CA LYS A 122 11.15 14.11 16.71
C LYS A 122 10.39 15.34 17.21
N ILE A 123 10.01 15.31 18.48
CA ILE A 123 9.53 16.51 19.17
C ILE A 123 10.78 17.36 19.45
N ARG A 124 10.94 18.46 18.72
CA ARG A 124 12.01 19.41 18.99
C ARG A 124 11.62 20.16 20.26
N ASN A 125 12.36 19.92 21.34
CA ASN A 125 12.13 20.57 22.63
C ASN A 125 12.06 22.09 22.42
N GLY A 126 11.07 22.72 23.06
CA GLY A 126 10.85 24.17 23.05
C GLY A 126 12.06 24.91 23.60
N HIS A 127 12.32 26.06 22.99
CA HIS A 127 12.96 27.18 23.69
C HIS A 127 11.91 27.88 24.54
#